data_AF-A0A7N0VFP7-F1
#
_entry.id   AF-A0A7N0VFP7-F1
#
_cell.length_a   1.000
_cell.length_b   1.000
_cell.length_c   1.000
_cell.angle_alpha   90.00
_cell.angle_beta   90.00
_cell.angle_gamma   90.00
#
_symmetry.space_group_name_H-M   'P 1'
#
loop_
_entity.id
_entity.type
_entity.pdbx_description
1 polymer ?
#
loop_
_entity_poly.entity_id
_entity_poly.type
_entity_poly.pdbx_seq_one_letter_code
_entity_poly.pdbx_strand_id
1 'polypeptide(L)'
;LRDLNKRIPETNITAEDSTRIPWYHANRMLSFYAPGWCGEIRDVIFSDNGSVTVVFRVTIRGSDGEAHRESTGTVSSSDTSIEDPVAAAEEIAFCRACARFGLGLYLYQK
;
A
#
# COMPACT_ATOMS: atom_id res chain seq x y z
N LEU A 1 6.74 7.89 -13.60
CA LEU A 1 5.98 6.61 -13.53
C LEU A 1 6.76 5.40 -14.05
N ARG A 2 7.52 5.50 -15.14
CA ARG A 2 8.25 4.37 -15.75
C ARG A 2 9.20 3.64 -14.78
N ASP A 3 9.80 4.37 -13.83
CA ASP A 3 10.74 3.82 -12.85
C ASP A 3 10.11 3.04 -11.69
N LEU A 4 8.82 3.20 -11.40
CA LEU A 4 8.13 2.44 -10.33
C LEU A 4 7.95 0.95 -10.69
N ASN A 5 8.13 0.58 -11.96
CA ASN A 5 8.10 -0.81 -12.42
C ASN A 5 9.46 -1.52 -12.27
N LYS A 6 10.51 -0.83 -11.83
CA LYS A 6 11.83 -1.46 -11.62
C LYS A 6 11.75 -2.44 -10.46
N ARG A 7 12.41 -3.59 -10.60
CA ARG A 7 12.46 -4.61 -9.54
C ARG A 7 13.11 -4.04 -8.29
N ILE A 8 12.52 -4.37 -7.15
CA ILE A 8 13.03 -4.00 -5.84
C ILE A 8 14.11 -5.03 -5.46
N PRO A 9 15.28 -4.62 -4.95
CA PRO A 9 16.29 -5.55 -4.47
C PRO A 9 15.72 -6.45 -3.36
N GLU A 10 15.99 -7.75 -3.45
CA GLU A 10 15.42 -8.81 -2.59
C GLU A 10 15.70 -8.61 -1.09
N THR A 11 16.73 -7.83 -0.74
CA THR A 11 17.09 -7.45 0.64
C THR A 11 15.98 -6.70 1.39
N ASN A 12 14.98 -6.15 0.69
CA ASN A 12 13.87 -5.39 1.29
C ASN A 12 12.57 -6.20 1.42
N ILE A 13 12.61 -7.50 1.13
CA ILE A 13 11.45 -8.39 1.18
C ILE A 13 11.56 -9.21 2.47
N THR A 14 10.59 -9.09 3.37
CA THR A 14 10.50 -9.93 4.56
C THR A 14 10.10 -11.36 4.17
N ALA A 15 10.89 -12.34 4.63
CA ALA A 15 10.81 -13.74 4.20
C ALA A 15 9.49 -14.44 4.56
N GLU A 16 8.73 -13.92 5.52
CA GLU A 16 7.52 -14.58 6.03
C GLU A 16 6.27 -14.34 5.17
N ASP A 17 6.24 -13.28 4.36
CA ASP A 17 5.17 -12.97 3.41
C ASP A 17 5.76 -12.51 2.07
N SER A 18 6.28 -13.45 1.28
CA SER A 18 6.98 -13.22 0.01
C SER A 18 6.16 -12.53 -1.10
N THR A 19 4.95 -12.06 -0.78
CA THR A 19 4.00 -11.41 -1.69
C THR A 19 3.81 -9.91 -1.43
N ARG A 20 4.41 -9.35 -0.36
CA ARG A 20 4.22 -7.93 0.02
C ARG A 20 5.51 -7.25 0.43
N ILE A 21 5.69 -6.02 -0.06
CA ILE A 21 6.69 -5.10 0.45
C ILE A 21 6.20 -4.48 1.76
N PRO A 22 7.05 -4.37 2.80
CA PRO A 22 6.72 -3.59 3.98
C PRO A 22 6.36 -2.14 3.63
N TRP A 23 5.37 -1.57 4.31
CA TRP A 23 4.84 -0.25 3.97
C TRP A 23 5.92 0.84 3.99
N TYR A 24 6.86 0.79 4.94
CA TYR A 24 7.92 1.79 5.05
C TYR A 24 8.89 1.73 3.85
N HIS A 25 9.08 0.56 3.24
CA HIS A 25 9.85 0.43 1.99
C HIS A 25 9.06 1.01 0.80
N ALA A 26 7.76 0.73 0.71
CA ALA A 26 6.90 1.33 -0.32
C ALA A 26 6.92 2.87 -0.22
N ASN A 27 6.81 3.41 0.99
CA ASN A 27 6.87 4.83 1.30
C ASN A 27 8.20 5.46 0.86
N ARG A 28 9.33 4.84 1.21
CA ARG A 28 10.66 5.31 0.78
C ARG A 28 10.81 5.31 -0.74
N MET A 29 10.31 4.28 -1.42
CA MET A 29 10.39 4.18 -2.88
C MET A 29 9.53 5.21 -3.58
N LEU A 30 8.32 5.47 -3.08
CA LEU A 30 7.48 6.57 -3.59
C LEU A 30 8.18 7.92 -3.42
N SER A 31 8.75 8.20 -2.24
CA SER A 31 9.47 9.46 -2.00
C SER A 31 10.70 9.61 -2.90
N PHE A 32 11.34 8.51 -3.30
CA PHE A 32 12.48 8.52 -4.21
C PHE A 32 12.07 8.71 -5.69
N TYR A 33 11.09 7.95 -6.17
CA TYR A 33 10.71 7.92 -7.59
C TYR A 33 9.62 8.94 -7.98
N ALA A 34 8.87 9.44 -7.00
CA ALA A 34 7.73 10.33 -7.19
C ALA A 34 7.71 11.40 -6.09
N PRO A 35 8.71 12.29 -6.02
CA PRO A 35 8.73 13.35 -5.02
C PRO A 35 7.48 14.23 -5.14
N GLY A 36 6.83 14.51 -4.01
CA GLY A 36 5.55 15.24 -3.98
C GLY A 36 4.29 14.36 -4.07
N TRP A 37 4.45 13.02 -4.00
CA TRP A 37 3.31 12.12 -3.79
C TRP A 37 2.61 12.42 -2.47
N CYS A 38 1.31 12.12 -2.40
CA CYS A 38 0.54 12.16 -1.16
C CYS A 38 -0.35 10.93 -1.04
N GLY A 39 -0.55 10.48 0.20
CA GLY A 39 -1.48 9.42 0.55
C GLY A 39 -2.57 9.95 1.46
N GLU A 40 -3.78 9.44 1.33
CA GLU A 40 -4.89 9.76 2.23
C GLU A 40 -5.86 8.58 2.37
N ILE A 41 -6.43 8.43 3.57
CA ILE A 41 -7.58 7.57 3.81
C ILE A 41 -8.81 8.24 3.20
N ARG A 42 -9.49 7.53 2.30
CA ARG A 42 -10.72 7.96 1.67
C ARG A 42 -11.95 7.56 2.47
N ASP A 43 -11.89 6.39 3.11
CA ASP A 43 -12.99 5.85 3.90
C ASP A 43 -12.50 4.76 4.88
N VAL A 44 -13.24 4.57 5.96
CA VAL A 44 -13.04 3.50 6.94
C VAL A 44 -14.38 2.83 7.22
N ILE A 45 -14.49 1.56 6.85
CA ILE A 45 -15.72 0.78 6.89
C ILE A 45 -15.59 -0.28 8.00
N PHE A 46 -16.44 -0.15 9.01
CA PHE A 46 -16.60 -1.15 10.07
C PHE A 46 -17.74 -2.09 9.71
N SER A 47 -17.48 -3.39 9.72
CA SER A 47 -18.47 -4.43 9.44
C SER A 47 -18.97 -5.07 10.73
N ASP A 48 -20.22 -5.52 10.74
CA ASP A 48 -20.86 -6.15 11.92
C ASP A 48 -20.14 -7.44 12.38
N ASN A 49 -19.36 -8.06 11.50
CA ASN A 49 -18.52 -9.21 11.79
C ASN A 49 -17.19 -8.85 12.50
N GLY A 50 -16.99 -7.57 12.87
CA GLY A 50 -15.75 -7.07 13.47
C GLY A 50 -14.63 -6.79 12.46
N SER A 51 -14.88 -6.87 11.15
CA SER A 51 -13.85 -6.51 10.16
C SER A 51 -13.75 -5.00 9.96
N VAL A 52 -12.53 -4.51 9.84
CA VAL A 52 -12.21 -3.12 9.51
C VAL A 52 -11.64 -3.08 8.10
N THR A 53 -12.26 -2.31 7.21
CA THR A 53 -11.76 -2.07 5.86
C THR A 53 -11.41 -0.61 5.67
N VAL A 54 -10.18 -0.33 5.24
CA VAL A 54 -9.72 1.02 4.91
C VAL A 54 -9.62 1.17 3.40
N VAL A 55 -10.18 2.24 2.86
CA VAL A 55 -9.98 2.67 1.47
C VAL A 55 -8.90 3.74 1.46
N PHE A 56 -7.80 3.49 0.75
CA PHE A 56 -6.66 4.41 0.71
C PHE A 56 -6.36 4.86 -0.72
N ARG A 57 -6.06 6.15 -0.90
CA ARG A 57 -5.69 6.77 -2.17
C ARG A 57 -4.25 7.22 -2.15
N VAL A 58 -3.46 6.80 -3.15
CA VAL A 58 -2.14 7.35 -3.45
C VAL A 58 -2.26 8.25 -4.67
N THR A 59 -1.78 9.49 -4.56
CA THR A 59 -1.73 10.45 -5.65
C THR A 59 -0.27 10.83 -5.94
N ILE A 60 0.13 10.69 -7.20
CA ILE A 60 1.45 11.09 -7.71
C ILE A 60 1.25 12.31 -8.60
N ARG A 61 2.04 13.35 -8.34
CA ARG A 61 2.07 14.59 -9.13
C ARG A 61 3.28 14.56 -10.05
N GLY A 62 3.04 14.71 -11.35
CA GLY A 62 4.09 14.84 -12.36
C GLY A 62 3.96 16.14 -13.13
N SER A 63 4.89 16.38 -14.07
CA SER A 63 4.82 17.50 -15.01
C SER A 63 3.54 17.49 -15.85
N ASP A 64 3.04 16.30 -16.14
CA ASP A 64 1.93 16.07 -17.07
C ASP A 64 0.56 16.02 -16.36
N GLY A 65 0.53 16.28 -15.04
CA GLY A 65 -0.66 16.28 -14.21
C GLY A 65 -0.59 15.32 -13.02
N GLU A 66 -1.76 15.06 -12.41
CA GLU A 66 -1.89 14.18 -11.25
C GLU A 66 -2.49 12.83 -11.64
N ALA A 67 -1.93 11.74 -11.10
CA ALA A 67 -2.47 10.41 -11.23
C ALA A 67 -2.75 9.83 -9.84
N HIS A 68 -3.96 9.32 -9.61
CA HIS A 68 -4.31 8.64 -8.37
C HIS A 68 -4.67 7.18 -8.60
N ARG A 69 -4.39 6.34 -7.60
CA ARG A 69 -4.84 4.94 -7.52
C ARG A 69 -5.32 4.66 -6.11
N GLU A 70 -6.42 3.92 -6.02
CA GLU A 70 -7.05 3.58 -4.75
C GLU A 70 -7.01 2.08 -4.51
N SER A 71 -6.87 1.66 -3.25
CA SER A 71 -7.02 0.26 -2.83
C SER A 71 -7.75 0.14 -1.52
N THR A 72 -8.08 -1.10 -1.19
CA THR A 72 -8.62 -1.48 0.10
C THR A 72 -7.67 -2.42 0.84
N GLY A 73 -7.66 -2.28 2.16
CA GLY A 73 -7.07 -3.22 3.09
C GLY A 73 -8.13 -3.61 4.10
N THR A 74 -8.20 -4.89 4.44
CA THR A 74 -9.21 -5.43 5.36
C THR A 74 -8.50 -6.30 6.38
N VAL A 75 -8.81 -6.09 7.65
CA VAL A 75 -8.34 -6.91 8.77
C VAL A 75 -9.52 -7.25 9.67
N SER A 76 -9.41 -8.36 10.40
CA SER A 76 -10.39 -8.68 11.44
C SER A 76 -9.99 -8.01 12.75
N SER A 77 -10.91 -7.32 13.43
CA SER A 77 -10.66 -6.79 14.78
C SER A 77 -10.59 -7.89 15.83
N SER A 78 -10.93 -9.13 15.48
CA SER A 78 -10.84 -10.29 16.37
C SER A 78 -9.43 -10.88 16.46
N ASP A 79 -8.48 -10.44 15.62
CA ASP A 79 -7.08 -10.85 15.73
C ASP A 79 -6.44 -10.15 16.93
N THR A 80 -6.15 -10.91 17.98
CA THR A 80 -5.57 -10.43 19.25
C THR A 80 -4.15 -9.89 19.12
N SER A 81 -3.50 -10.08 17.97
CA SER A 81 -2.17 -9.55 17.65
C SER A 81 -2.20 -8.13 17.08
N ILE A 82 -3.38 -7.58 16.75
CA ILE A 82 -3.52 -6.28 16.12
C ILE A 82 -3.93 -5.25 17.19
N GLU A 83 -3.01 -4.37 17.57
CA GLU A 83 -3.29 -3.27 18.51
C GLU A 83 -4.20 -2.20 17.90
N ASP A 84 -4.03 -1.91 16.60
CA ASP A 84 -4.86 -0.96 15.85
C ASP A 84 -5.29 -1.55 14.49
N PRO A 85 -6.56 -1.98 14.36
CA PRO A 85 -7.06 -2.56 13.13
C PRO A 85 -7.21 -1.56 11.98
N VAL A 86 -7.35 -0.26 12.28
CA VAL A 86 -7.39 0.77 11.23
C VAL A 86 -6.00 0.94 10.63
N ALA A 87 -4.97 1.08 11.47
CA ALA A 87 -3.59 1.19 11.00
C ALA A 87 -3.15 -0.04 10.21
N ALA A 88 -3.46 -1.24 10.70
CA ALA A 88 -3.14 -2.48 9.97
C ALA A 88 -3.84 -2.57 8.60
N ALA A 89 -5.12 -2.19 8.53
CA ALA A 89 -5.85 -2.12 7.26
C ALA A 89 -5.29 -1.04 6.33
N GLU A 90 -4.89 0.12 6.87
CA GLU A 90 -4.27 1.21 6.12
C GLU A 90 -2.97 0.76 5.46
N GLU A 91 -2.07 0.09 6.19
CA GLU A 91 -0.79 -0.41 5.64
C GLU A 91 -1.02 -1.34 4.43
N ILE A 92 -2.00 -2.25 4.55
CA ILE A 92 -2.38 -3.16 3.48
C ILE A 92 -2.93 -2.38 2.26
N ALA A 93 -3.83 -1.43 2.51
CA ALA A 93 -4.44 -0.61 1.47
C ALA A 93 -3.39 0.23 0.74
N PHE A 94 -2.48 0.85 1.49
CA PHE A 94 -1.38 1.64 0.97
C PHE A 94 -0.47 0.81 0.06
N CYS A 95 0.04 -0.33 0.54
CA CYS A 95 0.92 -1.19 -0.27
C CYS A 95 0.24 -1.64 -1.57
N ARG A 96 -1.06 -1.99 -1.52
CA ARG A 96 -1.81 -2.36 -2.73
C ARG A 96 -2.07 -1.17 -3.66
N ALA A 97 -2.26 0.05 -3.14
CA ALA A 97 -2.40 1.25 -3.94
C ALA A 97 -1.08 1.56 -4.67
N CYS A 98 0.07 1.42 -4.00
CA CYS A 98 1.40 1.52 -4.59
C CYS A 98 1.62 0.49 -5.70
N ALA A 99 1.20 -0.76 -5.49
CA ALA A 99 1.32 -1.82 -6.49
C ALA A 99 0.56 -1.52 -7.79
N ARG A 100 -0.56 -0.79 -7.73
CA ARG A 100 -1.29 -0.33 -8.93
C ARG A 100 -0.54 0.70 -9.77
N PHE A 101 0.52 1.32 -9.23
CA PHE A 101 1.47 2.14 -9.99
C PHE A 101 2.67 1.34 -10.51
N GLY A 102 2.73 0.03 -10.25
CA GLY A 102 3.81 -0.87 -10.66
C GLY A 102 4.77 -1.28 -9.55
N LEU A 103 4.71 -0.61 -8.38
CA LEU A 103 5.66 -0.82 -7.30
C LEU A 103 5.45 -2.19 -6.62
N GLY A 104 6.40 -3.11 -6.80
CA GLY A 104 6.28 -4.46 -6.24
C GLY A 104 5.17 -5.30 -6.89
N LEU A 105 4.65 -4.89 -8.06
CA LEU A 105 3.58 -5.61 -8.77
C LEU A 105 3.99 -7.05 -9.13
N TYR A 106 5.27 -7.29 -9.40
CA TYR A 106 5.81 -8.61 -9.71
C TYR A 106 5.69 -9.61 -8.54
N LEU A 107 5.54 -9.14 -7.29
CA LEU A 107 5.33 -10.01 -6.13
C LEU A 107 3.94 -10.67 -6.11
N TYR A 108 3.00 -10.14 -6.91
CA TYR A 108 1.66 -10.70 -7.06
C TYR A 108 1.56 -11.72 -8.23
N GLN A 109 2.59 -11.80 -9.07
CA GLN A 109 2.64 -12.77 -10.18
C GLN A 109 3.33 -14.05 -9.68
N LYS A 110 2.57 -15.15 -9.63
CA LYS A 110 3.08 -16.50 -9.37
C LYS A 110 3.28 -17.24 -10.69
#